data_AF-A0A1T5HQZ0-F1
#
_entry.id   AF-A0A1T5HQZ0-F1
#
_cell.length_a   1.000
_cell.length_b   1.000
_cell.length_c   1.000
_cell.angle_alpha   90.00
_cell.angle_beta   90.00
_cell.angle_gamma   90.00
#
_symmetry.space_group_name_H-M   'P 1'
#
loop_
_entity.id
_entity.type
_entity.pdbx_description
1 polymer ?
#
loop_
_entity_poly.entity_id
_entity_poly.type
_entity_poly.pdbx_seq_one_letter_code
_entity_poly.pdbx_strand_id
1 'polypeptide(L)'
;MAEEKRSMNEFDSGREAMQDIKGYTLKDFLNGQVFNSASVAKQGPFLIFLVFLAFIYINNHYSVEKLLKEQVALTREVQHLKYEAITTSSELMQMSRQSEVVRRVQQAGLGLEVLKTPPRVLKVDKK
;
A
#
# COMPACT_ATOMS: atom_id res chain seq x y z
N MET A 1 -0.31 31.26 52.81
CA MET A 1 0.04 29.82 52.88
C MET A 1 -1.15 28.87 53.08
N ALA A 2 -2.38 29.36 53.32
CA ALA A 2 -3.55 28.49 53.54
C ALA A 2 -4.40 28.24 52.27
N GLU A 3 -4.34 29.12 51.27
CA GLU A 3 -5.14 29.00 50.04
C GLU A 3 -4.52 28.03 49.01
N GLU A 4 -3.19 28.00 48.92
CA GLU A 4 -2.46 27.10 48.01
C GLU A 4 -2.64 25.61 48.36
N LYS A 5 -2.79 25.28 49.66
CA LYS A 5 -3.07 23.91 50.12
C LYS A 5 -4.50 23.45 49.86
N ARG A 6 -5.47 24.37 49.71
CA ARG A 6 -6.86 24.03 49.38
C ARG A 6 -7.03 23.73 47.89
N SER A 7 -6.35 24.48 47.04
CA SER A 7 -6.32 24.24 45.58
C SER A 7 -5.67 22.90 45.21
N MET A 8 -4.63 22.48 45.93
CA MET A 8 -3.94 21.20 45.67
C MET A 8 -4.85 19.99 46.01
N ASN A 9 -5.63 20.07 47.09
CA ASN A 9 -6.50 18.98 47.54
C ASN A 9 -7.78 18.83 46.69
N GLU A 10 -8.32 19.92 46.10
CA GLU A 10 -9.45 19.85 45.16
C GLU A 10 -9.05 19.26 43.80
N PHE A 11 -7.77 19.36 43.41
CA PHE A 11 -7.28 18.83 42.14
C PHE A 11 -7.01 17.32 42.18
N ASP A 12 -6.63 16.78 43.35
CA ASP A 12 -6.42 15.34 43.54
C ASP A 12 -7.76 14.55 43.61
N SER A 13 -8.82 15.11 44.20
CA SER A 13 -10.12 14.42 44.30
C SER A 13 -10.79 14.19 42.93
N GLY A 14 -10.53 15.07 41.95
CA GLY A 14 -11.03 14.92 40.58
C GLY A 14 -10.33 13.81 39.80
N ARG A 15 -9.07 13.49 40.12
CA ARG A 15 -8.31 12.41 39.47
C ARG A 15 -8.67 11.04 40.04
N GLU A 16 -8.89 10.95 41.35
CA GLU A 16 -9.37 9.73 42.01
C GLU A 16 -10.78 9.34 41.53
N ALA A 17 -11.73 10.29 41.49
CA ALA A 17 -13.08 10.03 40.98
C ALA A 17 -13.09 9.56 39.51
N MET A 18 -12.19 10.09 38.67
CA MET A 18 -12.06 9.68 37.26
C MET A 18 -11.38 8.30 37.12
N GLN A 19 -10.51 7.92 38.07
CA GLN A 19 -9.83 6.63 38.11
C GLN A 19 -10.77 5.50 38.59
N ASP A 20 -11.64 5.81 39.55
CA ASP A 20 -12.70 4.92 40.01
C ASP A 20 -13.77 4.69 38.93
N ILE A 21 -14.17 5.71 38.17
CA ILE A 21 -15.14 5.51 37.08
C ILE A 21 -14.58 4.61 35.96
N LYS A 22 -13.27 4.68 35.66
CA LYS A 22 -12.62 3.82 34.65
C LYS A 22 -12.38 2.39 35.13
N GLY A 23 -12.01 2.22 36.40
CA GLY A 23 -11.62 0.94 36.97
C GLY A 23 -12.80 0.06 37.35
N TYR A 24 -13.87 0.65 37.89
CA TYR A 24 -15.03 -0.12 38.35
C TYR A 24 -15.86 -0.62 37.16
N THR A 25 -16.17 0.22 36.15
CA THR A 25 -17.03 -0.21 35.04
C THR A 25 -16.48 -1.36 34.19
N LEU A 26 -15.16 -1.40 33.93
CA LEU A 26 -14.53 -2.51 33.18
C LEU A 26 -14.39 -3.77 34.05
N LYS A 27 -14.02 -3.61 35.32
CA LYS A 27 -13.86 -4.74 36.25
C LYS A 27 -15.21 -5.38 36.60
N ASP A 28 -16.27 -4.59 36.73
CA ASP A 28 -17.63 -5.04 37.00
C ASP A 28 -18.28 -5.69 35.77
N PHE A 29 -17.88 -5.27 34.56
CA PHE A 29 -18.21 -5.94 33.31
C PHE A 29 -17.53 -7.32 33.22
N LEU A 30 -16.24 -7.40 33.55
CA LEU A 30 -15.47 -8.66 33.56
C LEU A 30 -15.89 -9.62 34.67
N ASN A 31 -16.28 -9.11 35.84
CA ASN A 31 -16.82 -9.91 36.96
C ASN A 31 -18.27 -10.38 36.73
N GLY A 32 -18.89 -9.97 35.62
CA GLY A 32 -20.19 -10.45 35.20
C GLY A 32 -21.40 -9.89 35.95
N GLN A 33 -21.18 -8.92 36.85
CA GLN A 33 -22.26 -8.26 37.60
C GLN A 33 -23.24 -7.51 36.68
N VAL A 34 -22.74 -7.02 35.53
CA VAL A 34 -23.54 -6.38 34.49
C VAL A 34 -24.60 -7.32 33.87
N PHE A 35 -24.35 -8.63 33.80
CA PHE A 35 -25.27 -9.60 33.21
C PHE A 35 -26.45 -9.95 34.14
N ASN A 36 -26.32 -9.69 35.44
CA ASN A 36 -27.38 -9.93 36.44
C ASN A 36 -28.40 -8.78 36.51
N SER A 37 -28.15 -7.67 35.81
CA SER A 37 -29.06 -6.52 35.75
C SER A 37 -30.28 -6.88 34.89
N ALA A 38 -31.50 -6.73 35.41
CA ALA A 38 -32.75 -7.06 34.71
C ALA A 38 -32.88 -6.39 33.31
N SER A 39 -32.27 -5.21 33.14
CA SER A 39 -32.23 -4.49 31.85
C SER A 39 -31.31 -5.14 30.81
N VAL A 40 -30.18 -5.71 31.23
CA VAL A 40 -29.19 -6.35 30.33
C VAL A 40 -29.68 -7.74 29.91
N ALA A 41 -30.31 -8.48 30.82
CA ALA A 41 -30.94 -9.76 30.51
C ALA A 41 -32.00 -9.63 29.40
N LYS A 42 -32.77 -8.54 29.39
CA LYS A 42 -33.76 -8.23 28.35
C LYS A 42 -33.14 -7.87 26.99
N GLN A 43 -31.89 -7.41 26.99
CA GLN A 43 -31.13 -7.00 25.80
C GLN A 43 -30.14 -8.07 25.32
N GLY A 44 -30.16 -9.28 25.89
CA GLY A 44 -29.30 -10.40 25.49
C GLY A 44 -29.26 -10.68 23.98
N PRO A 45 -30.41 -10.73 23.27
CA PRO A 45 -30.42 -10.92 21.82
C PRO A 45 -29.68 -9.81 21.04
N PHE A 46 -29.70 -8.57 21.55
CA PHE A 46 -28.99 -7.45 20.95
C PHE A 46 -27.47 -7.57 21.10
N LEU A 47 -26.98 -8.05 22.25
CA LEU A 47 -25.55 -8.33 22.44
C LEU A 47 -25.05 -9.43 21.48
N ILE A 48 -25.83 -10.50 21.30
CA ILE A 48 -25.49 -11.56 20.34
C ILE A 48 -25.47 -11.00 18.91
N PHE A 49 -26.41 -10.12 18.56
CA PHE A 49 -26.40 -9.43 17.27
C PHE A 49 -25.14 -8.58 17.06
N LEU A 50 -24.67 -7.84 18.07
CA LEU A 50 -23.42 -7.07 17.99
C LEU A 50 -22.19 -7.96 17.82
N VAL A 51 -22.13 -9.08 18.56
CA VAL A 51 -21.05 -10.06 18.42
C VAL A 51 -21.04 -10.67 17.02
N PHE A 52 -22.22 -11.01 16.48
CA PHE A 52 -22.36 -11.48 15.11
C PHE A 52 -21.87 -10.45 14.08
N LEU A 53 -22.23 -9.19 14.26
CA LEU A 53 -21.75 -8.09 13.40
C LEU A 53 -20.23 -7.92 13.49
N ALA A 54 -19.65 -8.08 14.69
CA ALA A 54 -18.21 -8.04 14.90
C ALA A 54 -17.50 -9.19 14.16
N PHE A 55 -18.06 -10.40 14.16
CA PHE A 55 -17.51 -11.50 13.36
C PHE A 55 -17.53 -11.21 11.86
N ILE A 56 -18.64 -10.66 11.34
CA ILE A 56 -18.73 -10.24 9.93
C ILE A 56 -17.65 -9.18 9.62
N TYR A 57 -17.49 -8.19 10.50
CA TYR A 57 -16.50 -7.13 10.34
C TYR A 57 -15.07 -7.67 10.31
N ILE A 58 -14.72 -8.55 11.24
CA ILE A 58 -13.39 -9.20 11.29
C ILE A 58 -13.14 -9.98 9.99
N ASN A 59 -14.13 -10.75 9.51
CA ASN A 59 -14.00 -11.51 8.27
C ASN A 59 -13.78 -10.59 7.05
N ASN A 60 -14.53 -9.49 6.97
CA ASN A 60 -14.38 -8.51 5.91
C ASN A 60 -12.99 -7.85 5.94
N HIS A 61 -12.49 -7.51 7.14
CA HIS A 61 -11.19 -6.89 7.32
C HIS A 61 -10.04 -7.74 6.73
N TYR A 62 -9.98 -9.03 7.05
CA TYR A 62 -8.95 -9.94 6.52
C TYR A 62 -8.99 -10.05 4.99
N SER A 63 -10.18 -9.98 4.40
CA SER A 63 -10.34 -10.02 2.94
C SER A 63 -9.74 -8.77 2.29
N VAL A 64 -9.96 -7.60 2.89
CA VAL A 64 -9.39 -6.32 2.42
C VAL A 64 -7.87 -6.31 2.57
N GLU A 65 -7.32 -6.82 3.68
CA GLU A 65 -5.86 -6.89 3.86
C GLU A 65 -5.17 -7.74 2.79
N LYS A 66 -5.77 -8.89 2.43
CA LYS A 66 -5.24 -9.75 1.37
C LYS A 66 -5.28 -9.04 0.02
N LEU A 67 -6.41 -8.41 -0.32
CA LEU A 67 -6.58 -7.68 -1.56
C LEU A 67 -5.57 -6.52 -1.68
N LEU A 68 -5.33 -5.80 -0.59
CA LEU A 68 -4.39 -4.69 -0.55
C LEU A 68 -2.94 -5.16 -0.80
N LYS A 69 -2.54 -6.29 -0.21
CA LYS A 69 -1.21 -6.89 -0.47
C LYS A 69 -1.06 -7.28 -1.93
N GLU A 70 -2.08 -7.93 -2.50
CA GLU A 70 -2.09 -8.33 -3.90
C GLU A 70 -2.01 -7.11 -4.83
N GLN A 71 -2.82 -6.07 -4.56
CA GLN A 71 -2.81 -4.84 -5.33
C GLN A 71 -1.43 -4.16 -5.33
N VAL A 72 -0.74 -4.13 -4.19
CA VAL A 72 0.63 -3.59 -4.09
C VAL A 72 1.61 -4.44 -4.91
N ALA A 73 1.53 -5.77 -4.83
CA ALA A 73 2.39 -6.67 -5.59
C ALA A 73 2.19 -6.49 -7.11
N LEU A 74 0.94 -6.53 -7.58
CA LEU A 74 0.60 -6.32 -8.98
C LEU A 74 1.05 -4.94 -9.48
N THR A 75 0.86 -3.89 -8.68
CA THR A 75 1.29 -2.54 -9.05
C THR A 75 2.80 -2.47 -9.23
N ARG A 76 3.57 -3.13 -8.34
CA ARG A 76 5.04 -3.21 -8.46
C ARG A 76 5.45 -3.98 -9.71
N GLU A 77 4.80 -5.10 -10.02
CA GLU A 77 5.08 -5.89 -11.21
C GLU A 77 4.83 -5.10 -12.50
N VAL A 78 3.70 -4.40 -12.58
CA VAL A 78 3.40 -3.52 -13.73
C VAL A 78 4.46 -2.43 -13.89
N GLN A 79 4.93 -1.82 -12.79
CA GLN A 79 6.01 -0.83 -12.86
C GLN A 79 7.33 -1.46 -13.32
N HIS A 80 7.68 -2.63 -12.80
CA HIS A 80 8.87 -3.36 -13.21
C HIS A 80 8.85 -3.66 -14.72
N LEU A 81 7.76 -4.22 -15.23
CA LEU A 81 7.60 -4.53 -16.65
C LEU A 81 7.69 -3.28 -17.53
N LYS A 82 7.17 -2.13 -17.07
CA LYS A 82 7.33 -0.85 -17.77
C LYS A 82 8.80 -0.43 -17.86
N TYR A 83 9.54 -0.51 -16.75
CA TYR A 83 10.96 -0.18 -16.75
C TYR A 83 11.78 -1.14 -17.62
N GLU A 84 11.45 -2.44 -17.59
CA GLU A 84 12.08 -3.46 -18.43
C GLU A 84 11.84 -3.20 -19.92
N ALA A 85 10.61 -2.85 -20.30
CA ALA A 85 10.27 -2.49 -21.68
C ALA A 85 11.04 -1.24 -22.15
N ILE A 86 11.11 -0.20 -21.32
CA ILE A 86 11.87 1.02 -21.62
C ILE A 86 13.35 0.71 -21.76
N THR A 87 13.91 -0.08 -20.85
CA THR A 87 15.34 -0.44 -20.85
C THR A 87 15.69 -1.27 -22.08
N THR A 88 14.93 -2.35 -22.33
CA THR A 88 15.11 -3.21 -23.51
C THR A 88 14.98 -2.43 -24.81
N SER A 89 13.98 -1.54 -24.91
CA SER A 89 13.82 -0.68 -26.08
C SER A 89 15.01 0.27 -26.24
N SER A 90 15.52 0.85 -25.15
CA SER A 90 16.68 1.73 -25.16
C SER A 90 17.96 1.00 -25.58
N GLU A 91 18.17 -0.23 -25.10
CA GLU A 91 19.28 -1.09 -25.51
C GLU A 91 19.21 -1.40 -27.00
N LEU A 92 18.04 -1.82 -27.50
CA LEU A 92 17.84 -2.06 -28.93
C LEU A 92 18.09 -0.79 -29.75
N MET A 93 17.62 0.36 -29.28
CA MET A 93 17.85 1.64 -29.94
C MET A 93 19.34 1.95 -30.01
N GLN A 94 20.07 1.76 -28.90
CA GLN A 94 21.51 1.95 -28.83
C GLN A 94 22.27 1.00 -29.78
N MET A 95 21.88 -0.27 -29.84
CA MET A 95 22.47 -1.25 -30.76
C MET A 95 22.17 -0.92 -32.23
N SER A 96 21.00 -0.33 -32.49
CA SER A 96 20.55 0.02 -33.85
C SER A 96 21.03 1.41 -34.29
N ARG A 97 21.68 2.18 -33.41
CA ARG A 97 22.24 3.50 -33.78
C ARG A 97 23.28 3.31 -34.88
N GLN A 98 23.16 4.12 -35.93
CA GLN A 98 24.08 4.08 -37.08
C GLN A 98 25.56 4.18 -36.64
N SER A 99 25.87 5.03 -35.67
CA SER A 99 27.23 5.17 -35.13
C SER A 99 27.74 3.88 -34.48
N GLU A 100 26.87 3.13 -33.81
CA GLU A 100 27.21 1.87 -33.16
C GLU A 100 27.39 0.78 -34.23
N VAL A 101 26.46 0.67 -35.18
CA VAL A 101 26.55 -0.25 -36.31
C VAL A 101 27.86 -0.05 -37.09
N VAL A 102 28.23 1.19 -37.42
CA VAL A 102 29.50 1.51 -38.08
C VAL A 102 30.70 1.04 -37.24
N ARG A 103 30.66 1.29 -35.93
CA ARG A 103 31.72 0.84 -35.01
C ARG A 103 31.84 -0.68 -35.00
N ARG A 104 30.72 -1.42 -34.95
CA ARG A 104 30.72 -2.90 -35.00
C ARG A 104 31.23 -3.44 -36.31
N VAL A 105 30.83 -2.83 -37.43
CA VAL A 105 31.30 -3.20 -38.78
C VAL A 105 32.80 -3.01 -38.94
N GLN A 106 33.35 -1.90 -38.41
CA GLN A 106 34.81 -1.67 -38.37
C GLN A 106 35.53 -2.67 -37.47
N GLN A 107 35.02 -2.93 -36.27
CA GLN A 107 35.59 -3.92 -35.36
C GLN A 107 35.56 -5.35 -35.93
N ALA A 108 34.52 -5.69 -36.68
CA ALA A 108 34.39 -6.99 -37.35
C ALA A 108 35.25 -7.10 -38.63
N GLY A 109 35.94 -6.02 -39.05
CA GLY A 109 36.82 -6.05 -40.22
C GLY A 109 36.11 -6.26 -41.55
N LEU A 110 34.81 -5.95 -41.62
CA LEU A 110 33.97 -6.27 -42.79
C LEU A 110 34.23 -5.37 -44.02
N GLY A 111 35.07 -4.34 -43.88
CA GLY A 111 35.47 -3.45 -44.99
C GLY A 111 34.32 -2.63 -45.60
N LEU A 112 33.18 -2.54 -44.91
CA LEU A 112 32.01 -1.78 -45.38
C LEU A 112 32.09 -0.33 -44.92
N GLU A 113 31.85 0.60 -45.84
CA GLU A 113 31.81 2.04 -45.57
C GLU A 113 30.41 2.62 -45.79
N VAL A 114 30.09 3.69 -45.05
CA VAL A 114 28.82 4.40 -45.22
C VAL A 114 28.83 5.16 -46.54
N LEU A 115 27.77 5.02 -47.32
CA LEU A 115 27.55 5.80 -48.54
C LEU A 115 27.49 7.30 -48.23
N LYS A 116 28.47 8.07 -48.74
CA LYS A 116 28.53 9.54 -48.59
C LYS A 116 27.71 10.28 -49.64
N THR A 117 27.34 9.59 -50.72
CA THR A 117 26.58 10.15 -51.84
C THR A 117 25.29 9.36 -52.06
N PRO A 118 24.18 10.01 -52.43
CA PRO A 118 22.91 9.33 -52.64
C PRO A 118 23.01 8.29 -53.79
N PRO A 119 22.27 7.16 -53.69
CA PRO A 119 22.30 6.10 -54.69
C PRO A 119 21.70 6.58 -56.02
N ARG A 120 22.29 6.14 -57.14
CA ARG A 120 21.80 6.46 -58.48
C ARG A 120 20.65 5.55 -58.87
N VAL A 121 19.54 6.14 -59.32
CA VAL A 121 18.41 5.38 -59.90
C VAL A 121 18.74 5.03 -61.34
N LEU A 122 18.84 3.75 -61.66
CA LEU A 122 18.97 3.28 -63.03
C LEU A 122 17.58 3.29 -63.69
N LYS A 123 17.35 4.22 -64.62
CA LYS A 123 16.18 4.16 -65.50
C LYS A 123 16.52 3.25 -66.67
N VAL A 124 15.82 2.13 -66.77
CA VAL A 124 15.95 1.21 -67.91
C VAL A 124 15.05 1.74 -69.01
N ASP A 125 15.64 2.33 -70.06
CA ASP A 125 14.90 2.61 -71.29
C ASP A 125 14.58 1.29 -71.97
N LYS A 126 13.30 0.89 -71.94
CA LYS A 126 12.79 -0.21 -72.75
C LYS A 126 12.83 0.23 -74.21
N LYS A 127 13.72 -0.37 -75.00
CA LYS A 127 13.64 -0.39 -76.47
C LYS A 127 12.53 -1.32 -76.93
#